data_AF-A0A8T5ZZ85-F1
#
_entry.id   AF-A0A8T5ZZ85-F1
#
_cell.length_a   1.000
_cell.length_b   1.000
_cell.length_c   1.000
_cell.angle_alpha   90.00
_cell.angle_beta   90.00
_cell.angle_gamma   90.00
#
_symmetry.space_group_name_H-M   'P 1'
#
loop_
_entity.id
_entity.type
_entity.pdbx_description
1 polymer ?
#
loop_
_entity_poly.entity_id
_entity_poly.type
_entity_poly.pdbx_seq_one_letter_code
_entity_poly.pdbx_strand_id
1 'polypeptide(L)' 'MELIEKHASFGGWQNVYRHYSQSLKCEMNVGVYLPPKAANEKLPVLYWLS' A
#
# COMPACT_ATOMS: atom_id res chain seq x y z
N MET A 1 -2.32 -3.98 10.55
CA MET A 1 -1.92 -2.98 9.53
C MET A 1 -2.56 -1.67 9.89
N GLU A 2 -1.79 -0.59 9.91
CA GLU A 2 -2.20 0.77 10.21
C GLU A 2 -1.92 1.66 8.99
N LEU A 3 -2.86 2.50 8.57
CA LEU A 3 -2.63 3.49 7.50
C LEU A 3 -1.99 4.73 8.12
N ILE A 4 -0.75 5.05 7.74
CA ILE A 4 0.01 6.16 8.32
C ILE A 4 0.13 7.36 7.36
N GLU A 5 0.06 7.14 6.05
CA GLU A 5 0.06 8.21 5.05
C GLU A 5 -0.94 7.91 3.94
N LYS A 6 -1.56 8.96 3.39
CA LYS A 6 -2.53 8.88 2.28
C LYS A 6 -2.45 10.12 1.41
N HIS A 7 -2.07 9.95 0.16
CA HIS A 7 -1.91 11.04 -0.81
C HIS A 7 -2.73 10.77 -2.08
N ALA A 8 -3.46 11.77 -2.56
CA ALA A 8 -4.10 11.68 -3.87
C ALA A 8 -3.03 11.67 -4.98
N SER A 9 -3.10 10.74 -5.92
CA SER A 9 -2.08 10.56 -6.97
C SER A 9 -2.67 9.94 -8.23
N PHE A 10 -2.57 10.62 -9.38
CA PHE A 10 -3.07 10.16 -10.69
C PHE A 10 -4.52 9.60 -10.65
N GLY A 11 -5.42 10.27 -9.93
CA GLY A 11 -6.82 9.84 -9.75
C GLY A 11 -7.02 8.66 -8.80
N GLY A 12 -5.95 8.10 -8.24
CA GLY A 12 -5.95 7.08 -7.21
C GLY A 12 -5.35 7.58 -5.90
N TRP A 13 -4.86 6.63 -5.10
CA TRP A 13 -4.26 6.90 -3.79
C TRP A 13 -2.90 6.24 -3.65
N GLN A 14 -1.90 7.02 -3.24
CA GLN A 14 -0.64 6.49 -2.72
C GLN A 14 -0.76 6.40 -1.20
N ASN A 15 -0.76 5.18 -0.67
CA ASN A 15 -0.88 4.91 0.75
C ASN A 15 0.42 4.34 1.30
N VAL A 16 0.72 4.64 2.57
CA VAL A 16 1.75 3.93 3.33
C VAL A 16 1.10 3.26 4.52
N TYR A 17 1.35 1.96 4.66
CA TYR A 17 0.86 1.15 5.77
C TYR A 17 2.00 0.69 6.65
N ARG A 18 1.79 0.69 7.97
CA ARG A 18 2.67 0.08 8.95
C ARG A 18 2.11 -1.25 9.45
N HIS A 19 2.99 -2.23 9.64
CA HIS A 19 2.65 -3.49 10.30
C HIS A 19 3.86 -4.14 10.96
N TYR A 20 3.63 -4.83 12.07
CA TYR A 20 4.63 -5.73 12.63
C TYR A 20 4.81 -6.95 11.73
N SER A 21 6.02 -7.16 11.24
CA SER A 21 6.40 -8.34 10.47
C SER A 21 6.83 -9.47 11.41
N GLN A 22 6.11 -10.59 11.38
CA GLN A 22 6.49 -11.78 12.15
C GLN A 22 7.81 -12.39 11.65
N SER A 23 8.06 -12.35 10.34
CA SER A 23 9.28 -12.91 9.73
C SER A 23 10.52 -12.09 10.06
N LEU A 24 10.40 -10.76 10.11
CA LEU A 24 11.52 -9.84 10.37
C LEU A 24 11.61 -9.38 11.83
N LYS A 25 10.57 -9.64 12.63
CA LYS A 25 10.45 -9.29 14.05
C LYS A 25 10.55 -7.78 14.34
N CYS A 26 10.05 -6.95 13.42
CA CYS A 26 10.05 -5.49 13.56
C CYS A 26 8.84 -4.84 12.87
N GLU A 27 8.60 -3.56 13.15
CA GLU A 27 7.64 -2.73 12.41
C GLU A 27 8.17 -2.45 11.00
N MET A 28 7.34 -2.72 9.99
CA MET A 28 7.63 -2.53 8.57
C MET A 28 6.64 -1.56 7.96
N ASN A 29 7.14 -0.66 7.11
CA ASN A 29 6.30 0.22 6.29
C ASN A 29 6.27 -0.31 4.86
N VAL A 30 5.09 -0.28 4.23
CA VAL A 30 4.90 -0.65 2.83
C VAL A 30 4.10 0.43 2.10
N GLY A 31 4.61 0.87 0.95
CA GLY A 31 3.91 1.77 0.04
C GLY A 31 3.01 0.99 -0.92
N VAL A 32 1.78 1.45 -1.12
CA VAL A 32 0.82 0.83 -2.04
C VAL A 32 0.14 1.93 -2.86
N TYR A 33 0.31 1.87 -4.18
CA TYR A 33 -0.49 2.66 -5.11
C TYR A 33 -1.79 1.92 -5.43
N LEU A 34 -2.92 2.55 -5.16
CA LEU A 34 -4.26 2.07 -5.51
C LEU A 34 -4.81 2.91 -6.67
N PRO A 35 -4.90 2.36 -7.89
CA PRO A 35 -5.49 3.08 -9.02
C PRO A 35 -7.01 3.26 -8.81
N PRO A 36 -7.65 4.23 -9.49
CA PRO A 36 -9.07 4.55 -9.28
C PRO A 36 -10.02 3.34 -9.38
N LYS A 37 -9.71 2.39 -10.28
CA LYS A 37 -10.51 1.17 -10.49
C LYS A 37 -10.54 0.23 -9.28
N ALA A 38 -9.53 0.28 -8.40
CA ALA A 38 -9.43 -0.58 -7.22
C ALA A 38 -10.60 -0.40 -6.23
N ALA A 39 -11.39 0.67 -6.35
CA ALA A 39 -12.59 0.89 -5.56
C ALA A 39 -13.74 -0.08 -5.90
N ASN A 40 -13.77 -0.63 -7.12
CA ASN A 40 -14.92 -1.39 -7.63
C ASN A 40 -14.56 -2.82 -8.07
N GLU A 41 -13.29 -3.13 -8.27
CA GLU A 41 -12.86 -4.44 -8.75
C GLU A 41 -11.51 -4.87 -8.16
N LYS A 42 -11.28 -6.19 -8.12
CA LYS A 42 -9.96 -6.76 -7.82
C LYS A 42 -9.07 -6.60 -9.05
N LEU A 43 -7.86 -6.09 -8.83
CA LEU A 43 -6.88 -5.85 -9.88
C LEU A 43 -5.66 -6.75 -9.69
N PRO A 44 -4.89 -7.04 -10.76
CA PRO A 44 -3.58 -7.66 -10.62
C PRO A 44 -2.63 -6.75 -9.81
N VAL A 45 -1.69 -7.37 -9.10
CA VAL A 45 -0.71 -6.66 -8.26
C VAL A 45 0.68 -6.78 -8.88
N LEU A 46 1.40 -5.66 -8.95
CA LEU A 46 2.82 -5.60 -9.28
C LEU A 46 3.62 -5.27 -8.01
N TYR A 47 4.58 -6.13 -7.65
CA TYR A 47 5.54 -5.85 -6.60
C TYR A 47 6.77 -5.16 -7.20
N TRP A 48 7.11 -4.00 -6.65
CA TRP A 48 8.34 -3.29 -6.96
C TRP A 48 9.30 -3.42 -5.77
N LEU A 49 10.52 -3.89 -6.04
CA LEU A 49 11.58 -4.00 -5.03
C LEU A 49 12.55 -2.84 -5.24
N SER A 50 12.57 -1.91 -4.29
CA SER A 50 13.46 -0.74 -4.24
C SER A 50 14.58 -0.95 -3.24
#